data_AF-A0A7X2T2A6-F1
#
_entry.id   AF-A0A7X2T2A6-F1
#
_cell.length_a   1.000
_cell.length_b   1.000
_cell.length_c   1.000
_cell.angle_alpha   90.00
_cell.angle_beta   90.00
_cell.angle_gamma   90.00
#
_symmetry.space_group_name_H-M   'P 1'
#
loop_
_entity.id
_entity.type
_entity.pdbx_description
1 polymer ?
#
loop_
_entity_poly.entity_id
_entity_poly.type
_entity_poly.pdbx_seq_one_letter_code
_entity_poly.pdbx_strand_id
1 'polypeptide(L)'
;MRCIALEELFNTYLPIFIHLFELMGILILILGAFTAFYHYILNRFFNKNINIKYDFADVMITVLDFKLAAEILKTVIIKNMEELILIASIFVIRIIMTFVLEKEMKDEKD
;
A
#
# COMPACT_ATOMS: atom_id res chain seq x y z
N MET A 1 26.17 -18.79 21.53
CA MET A 1 26.08 -17.41 22.10
C MET A 1 25.89 -16.34 21.04
N ARG A 2 26.58 -16.38 19.88
CA ARG A 2 26.43 -15.37 18.80
C ARG A 2 25.06 -15.29 18.11
N CYS A 3 24.27 -16.38 18.05
CA CYS A 3 22.97 -16.36 17.36
C CYS A 3 21.82 -15.78 18.20
N ILE A 4 21.87 -15.92 19.52
CA ILE A 4 20.77 -15.51 20.43
C ILE A 4 20.63 -13.97 20.45
N ALA A 5 21.77 -13.26 20.51
CA ALA A 5 21.76 -11.79 20.51
C ALA A 5 21.23 -11.19 19.19
N LEU A 6 21.46 -11.85 18.05
CA LEU A 6 20.94 -11.42 16.75
C LEU A 6 19.43 -11.65 16.65
N GLU A 7 18.93 -12.76 17.17
CA GLU A 7 17.51 -13.11 17.14
C GLU A 7 16.69 -12.18 18.06
N GLU A 8 17.22 -11.84 19.25
CA GLU A 8 16.63 -10.83 20.13
C GLU A 8 16.64 -9.41 19.52
N LEU A 9 17.74 -9.02 18.87
CA LEU A 9 17.79 -7.77 18.13
C LEU A 9 16.73 -7.75 17.01
N PHE A 10 16.65 -8.80 16.20
CA PHE A 10 15.67 -8.89 15.12
C PHE A 10 14.23 -8.80 15.64
N ASN A 11 13.88 -9.56 16.68
CA ASN A 11 12.55 -9.53 17.27
C ASN A 11 12.18 -8.19 17.90
N THR A 12 13.15 -7.37 18.29
CA THR A 12 12.90 -6.05 18.87
C THR A 12 12.76 -4.97 17.79
N TYR A 13 13.62 -4.99 16.78
CA TYR A 13 13.71 -3.91 15.79
C TYR A 13 12.79 -4.10 14.58
N LEU A 14 12.61 -5.32 14.08
CA LEU A 14 11.75 -5.57 12.90
C LEU A 14 10.31 -5.10 13.10
N PRO A 15 9.63 -5.34 14.24
CA PRO A 15 8.27 -4.83 14.46
C PRO A 15 8.16 -3.31 14.31
N ILE A 16 9.18 -2.57 14.78
CA ILE A 16 9.23 -1.11 14.68
C ILE A 16 9.29 -0.69 13.21
N PHE A 17 10.13 -1.34 12.40
CA PHE A 17 10.23 -1.04 10.98
C PHE A 17 8.96 -1.42 10.21
N ILE A 18 8.35 -2.56 10.52
CA ILE A 18 7.07 -2.99 9.92
C ILE A 18 6.01 -1.90 10.12
N HIS A 19 5.80 -1.46 11.36
CA HIS A 19 4.82 -0.42 11.65
C HIS A 19 5.18 0.93 11.05
N LEU A 20 6.47 1.25 10.91
CA LEU A 20 6.92 2.47 10.23
C LEU A 20 6.53 2.44 8.75
N PHE A 21 6.79 1.35 8.03
CA PHE A 21 6.41 1.21 6.63
C PHE A 21 4.88 1.21 6.43
N GLU A 22 4.13 0.56 7.33
CA GLU A 22 2.66 0.63 7.32
C GLU A 22 2.17 2.07 7.51
N LEU A 23 2.74 2.80 8.47
CA LEU A 23 2.35 4.18 8.76
C LEU A 23 2.64 5.09 7.57
N MET A 24 3.80 4.94 6.92
CA MET A 24 4.12 5.69 5.70
C MET A 24 3.10 5.44 4.59
N GLY A 25 2.76 4.16 4.33
CA GLY A 25 1.74 3.81 3.35
C GLY A 25 0.36 4.39 3.69
N ILE A 26 -0.05 4.32 4.96
CA ILE A 26 -1.32 4.89 5.43
C ILE A 26 -1.35 6.42 5.24
N LEU A 27 -0.26 7.13 5.57
CA LEU A 27 -0.19 8.59 5.41
C LEU A 27 -0.31 9.01 3.95
N ILE A 28 0.43 8.36 3.05
CA ILE A 28 0.39 8.64 1.61
C ILE A 28 -1.02 8.38 1.06
N LEU A 29 -1.63 7.25 1.44
CA LEU A 29 -2.97 6.88 1.02
C LEU A 29 -4.00 7.92 1.46
N ILE A 30 -3.96 8.33 2.73
CA ILE A 30 -4.90 9.31 3.29
C ILE A 30 -4.76 10.65 2.56
N LEU A 31 -3.54 11.19 2.46
CA LEU A 31 -3.31 12.49 1.83
C LEU A 31 -3.69 12.49 0.35
N GLY A 32 -3.33 11.44 -0.39
CA GLY A 32 -3.68 11.31 -1.80
C GLY A 32 -5.19 11.11 -2.01
N ALA A 33 -5.86 10.32 -1.18
CA ALA A 33 -7.31 10.16 -1.24
C ALA A 33 -8.06 11.46 -0.95
N PHE A 34 -7.67 12.20 0.09
CA PHE A 34 -8.28 13.50 0.38
C PHE A 34 -8.07 14.50 -0.75
N THR A 35 -6.87 14.56 -1.31
CA THR A 35 -6.55 15.46 -2.43
C THR A 35 -7.36 15.10 -3.67
N ALA A 36 -7.42 13.81 -4.04
CA ALA A 36 -8.19 13.33 -5.17
C ALA A 36 -9.70 13.57 -4.99
N PHE A 37 -10.23 13.32 -3.79
CA PHE A 37 -11.64 13.52 -3.46
C PHE A 37 -12.03 15.01 -3.49
N TYR A 38 -11.19 15.89 -2.93
CA TYR A 38 -11.40 17.33 -2.99
C TYR A 38 -11.44 17.84 -4.44
N HIS A 39 -10.48 17.42 -5.26
CA HIS A 39 -10.49 17.77 -6.68
C HIS A 39 -11.71 17.19 -7.41
N TYR A 40 -12.14 15.97 -7.08
CA TYR A 40 -13.33 15.35 -7.68
C TYR A 40 -14.60 16.17 -7.44
N ILE A 41 -14.83 16.60 -6.19
CA ILE A 41 -15.96 17.46 -5.85
C ILE A 41 -15.87 18.79 -6.61
N LEU A 42 -14.69 19.41 -6.63
CA LEU A 42 -14.48 20.68 -7.32
C LEU A 42 -14.72 20.54 -8.83
N ASN A 43 -14.25 19.47 -9.45
CA ASN A 43 -14.40 19.20 -10.87
C ASN A 43 -15.88 18.99 -11.24
N ARG A 44 -16.62 18.26 -10.39
CA ARG A 44 -18.05 18.01 -10.56
C ARG A 44 -18.90 19.27 -10.45
N PHE A 45 -18.53 20.21 -9.58
CA PHE A 45 -19.27 21.46 -9.38
C PHE A 45 -18.86 22.59 -10.34
N PHE A 46 -17.57 22.69 -10.70
CA PHE A 46 -17.03 23.82 -11.48
C PHE A 46 -16.65 23.47 -12.92
N ASN A 47 -16.94 22.25 -13.40
CA ASN A 47 -16.74 21.81 -14.79
C ASN A 47 -15.29 22.04 -15.31
N LYS A 48 -14.30 21.93 -14.42
CA LYS A 48 -12.89 21.92 -14.84
C LYS A 48 -12.54 20.54 -15.44
N ASN A 49 -11.46 20.47 -16.21
CA ASN A 49 -10.92 19.22 -16.76
C ASN A 49 -9.62 18.89 -16.02
N ILE A 50 -9.73 18.50 -14.74
CA ILE A 50 -8.56 18.10 -13.94
C ILE A 50 -8.41 16.57 -14.05
N ASN A 51 -7.20 16.11 -14.37
CA ASN A 51 -6.87 14.69 -14.58
C ASN A 51 -6.66 13.91 -13.26
N ILE A 52 -7.68 13.91 -12.39
CA ILE A 52 -7.65 13.34 -11.03
C ILE A 52 -7.36 11.82 -11.01
N LYS A 53 -7.76 11.12 -12.08
CA LYS A 53 -7.57 9.67 -12.23
C LYS A 53 -6.08 9.27 -12.19
N TYR A 54 -5.18 10.04 -12.81
CA TYR A 54 -3.75 9.68 -12.88
C TYR A 54 -3.02 9.98 -11.57
N ASP A 55 -3.31 11.12 -10.94
CA ASP A 55 -2.67 11.50 -9.68
C ASP A 55 -3.00 10.52 -8.55
N PHE A 56 -4.23 9.99 -8.52
CA PHE A 56 -4.61 9.00 -7.52
C PHE A 56 -4.02 7.60 -7.78
N ALA A 57 -3.86 7.20 -9.05
CA ALA A 57 -3.22 5.93 -9.40
C ALA A 57 -1.75 5.90 -8.97
N ASP A 58 -1.01 6.98 -9.18
CA ASP A 58 0.41 7.10 -8.76
C ASP A 58 0.56 7.00 -7.23
N VAL A 59 -0.34 7.65 -6.48
CA VAL A 59 -0.45 7.48 -5.03
C VAL A 59 -0.69 6.01 -4.66
N MET A 60 -1.60 5.35 -5.36
CA MET A 60 -2.00 3.98 -5.05
C MET A 60 -0.86 2.97 -5.28
N ILE A 61 -0.09 3.14 -6.36
CA ILE A 61 1.13 2.38 -6.63
C ILE A 61 2.15 2.58 -5.50
N THR A 62 2.40 3.84 -5.11
CA THR A 62 3.35 4.17 -4.04
C THR A 62 2.95 3.52 -2.70
N VAL A 63 1.66 3.56 -2.35
CA VAL A 63 1.13 2.91 -1.13
C VAL A 63 1.37 1.41 -1.15
N LEU A 64 1.25 0.80 -2.34
CA LEU A 64 1.41 -0.63 -2.50
C LEU A 64 2.86 -1.07 -2.27
N ASP A 65 3.84 -0.30 -2.76
CA ASP A 65 5.26 -0.58 -2.53
C ASP A 65 5.62 -0.55 -1.04
N PHE A 66 5.12 0.45 -0.30
CA PHE A 66 5.33 0.53 1.15
C PHE A 66 4.68 -0.63 1.90
N LYS A 67 3.50 -1.08 1.45
CA LYS A 67 2.81 -2.20 2.05
C LYS A 67 3.47 -3.55 1.74
N LEU A 68 3.98 -3.72 0.52
CA LEU A 68 4.83 -4.85 0.14
C LEU A 68 6.06 -4.93 1.04
N ALA A 69 6.76 -3.81 1.24
CA ALA A 69 7.94 -3.75 2.10
C ALA A 69 7.62 -4.17 3.55
N ALA A 70 6.51 -3.68 4.11
CA ALA A 70 6.06 -4.06 5.45
C ALA A 70 5.73 -5.56 5.55
N GLU A 71 5.07 -6.13 4.54
CA GLU A 71 4.70 -7.54 4.51
C GLU A 71 5.92 -8.45 4.38
N ILE A 72 6.89 -8.10 3.51
CA ILE A 72 8.18 -8.81 3.41
C ILE A 72 8.87 -8.86 4.78
N LEU A 73 8.94 -7.75 5.51
CA LEU A 73 9.56 -7.73 6.84
C LEU A 73 8.78 -8.57 7.87
N LYS A 74 7.45 -8.60 7.76
CA LYS A 74 6.57 -9.44 8.59
C LYS A 74 6.88 -10.93 8.41
N THR A 75 7.19 -11.36 7.19
CA THR A 75 7.56 -12.76 6.87
C THR A 75 8.88 -13.19 7.52
N VAL A 76 9.77 -12.24 7.85
CA VAL A 76 11.04 -12.52 8.52
C VAL A 76 10.82 -12.93 9.98
N ILE A 77 9.75 -12.42 10.62
CA ILE A 77 9.39 -12.73 12.02
C ILE A 77 8.46 -13.95 12.08
N ILE A 78 7.41 -13.99 11.26
CA ILE A 78 6.36 -15.00 11.33
C ILE A 78 6.78 -16.24 10.52
N LYS A 79 7.17 -17.31 11.22
CA LYS A 79 7.50 -18.61 10.61
C LYS A 79 6.30 -19.56 10.49
N ASN A 80 5.08 -19.13 10.83
CA ASN A 80 3.89 -19.95 10.63
C ASN A 80 3.33 -19.75 9.22
N MET A 81 3.45 -20.78 8.39
CA MET A 81 3.06 -20.75 6.98
C MET A 81 1.56 -20.48 6.79
N GLU A 82 0.69 -20.91 7.70
CA GLU A 82 -0.77 -20.72 7.56
C GLU A 82 -1.18 -19.24 7.67
N GLU A 83 -0.64 -18.55 8.68
CA GLU A 83 -0.91 -17.13 8.92
C GLU A 83 -0.29 -16.26 7.82
N LEU A 84 0.91 -16.63 7.37
CA LEU A 84 1.59 -15.99 6.26
C LEU A 84 0.79 -16.09 4.95
N ILE A 85 0.28 -17.29 4.62
CA ILE A 85 -0.50 -17.52 3.39
C ILE A 85 -1.78 -16.70 3.39
N LEU A 86 -2.48 -16.61 4.52
CA LEU A 86 -3.71 -15.83 4.61
C LEU A 86 -3.45 -14.34 4.35
N ILE A 87 -2.43 -13.78 4.99
CA ILE A 87 -2.05 -12.37 4.82
C ILE A 87 -1.64 -12.08 3.37
N ALA A 88 -0.76 -12.92 2.81
CA ALA A 88 -0.28 -12.77 1.44
C ALA A 88 -1.42 -12.90 0.41
N SER A 89 -2.38 -13.80 0.63
CA SER A 89 -3.53 -14.00 -0.25
C SER A 89 -4.40 -12.75 -0.33
N ILE A 90 -4.74 -12.16 0.82
CA ILE A 90 -5.55 -10.93 0.89
C ILE A 90 -4.80 -9.77 0.22
N PHE A 91 -3.49 -9.71 0.39
CA PHE A 91 -2.67 -8.68 -0.23
C PHE A 91 -2.63 -8.79 -1.75
N VAL A 92 -2.40 -9.99 -2.28
CA VAL A 92 -2.42 -10.27 -3.72
C VAL A 92 -3.77 -9.90 -4.34
N ILE A 93 -4.88 -10.25 -3.67
CA ILE A 93 -6.23 -9.86 -4.11
C ILE A 93 -6.34 -8.34 -4.22
N ARG A 94 -5.80 -7.58 -3.25
CA ARG A 94 -5.83 -6.11 -3.28
C ARG A 94 -5.03 -5.54 -4.46
N ILE A 95 -3.89 -6.13 -4.81
CA ILE A 95 -3.09 -5.71 -5.97
C ILE A 95 -3.90 -5.90 -7.26
N ILE A 96 -4.48 -7.09 -7.44
CA ILE A 96 -5.22 -7.42 -8.64
C ILE A 96 -6.42 -6.50 -8.80
N MET A 97 -7.20 -6.29 -7.74
CA MET A 97 -8.35 -5.37 -7.78
C MET A 97 -7.94 -3.95 -8.17
N THR A 98 -6.84 -3.45 -7.61
CA THR A 98 -6.32 -2.11 -7.91
C THR A 98 -5.88 -2.00 -9.37
N PHE A 99 -5.12 -2.97 -9.85
CA PHE A 99 -4.58 -2.99 -11.20
C PHE A 99 -5.68 -3.13 -12.26
N VAL A 100 -6.71 -3.94 -11.98
CA VAL A 100 -7.88 -4.06 -12.87
C VAL A 100 -8.59 -2.72 -13.00
N LEU A 101 -8.81 -2.01 -11.90
CA LEU A 101 -9.45 -0.68 -11.91
C LEU A 101 -8.61 0.33 -12.72
N GLU A 102 -7.29 0.35 -12.54
CA GLU A 102 -6.40 1.22 -13.32
C GLU A 102 -6.44 0.93 -14.82
N LYS A 103 -6.55 -0.35 -15.18
CA LYS A 103 -6.66 -0.78 -16.58
C LYS A 103 -7.98 -0.33 -17.20
N GLU A 104 -9.10 -0.56 -16.53
CA GLU A 104 -10.43 -0.10 -17.00
C GLU A 104 -10.44 1.43 -17.21
N MET A 105 -9.76 2.17 -16.34
CA MET A 105 -9.65 3.62 -16.45
C MET A 105 -8.78 4.10 -17.62
N LYS A 106 -7.84 3.27 -18.12
CA LYS A 106 -7.07 3.55 -19.34
C LYS A 106 -7.86 3.22 -20.60
N ASP A 107 -8.54 2.08 -20.61
CA ASP A 107 -9.30 1.61 -21.77
C ASP A 107 -10.52 2.51 -22.09
N GLU A 108 -11.05 3.26 -21.11
CA GLU A 108 -12.13 4.26 -21.32
C GLU A 108 -11.70 5.54 -22.07
N LYS A 109 -10.39 5.78 -22.26
CA LYS A 109 -9.87 7.03 -22.86
C LYS A 109 -9.47 6.89 -24.34
N ASP A 110 -9.52 5.68 -24.89
CA ASP A 110 -9.29 5.36 -26.31
C ASP A 110 -10.63 5.01 -27.00
#